data_AF-A0A7S0ZQB4-F1
#
_entry.id   AF-A0A7S0ZQB4-F1
#
_cell.length_a   1.000
_cell.length_b   1.000
_cell.length_c   1.000
_cell.angle_alpha   90.00
_cell.angle_beta   90.00
_cell.angle_gamma   90.00
#
_symmetry.space_group_name_H-M   'P 1'
#
loop_
_entity.id
_entity.type
_entity.pdbx_description
1 polymer ?
#
loop_
_entity_poly.entity_id
_entity_poly.type
_entity_poly.pdbx_seq_one_letter_code
_entity_poly.pdbx_strand_id
1 'polypeptide(L)'
;AGATALFIAVCWTTSAQLSHSLQTDCGYAKPFLITYIHEVVLGVISALLAICAPRGDSPGILVMGRSLAVRAFFLALVAFVSNFSFTLALRYTEVSSAMTLEQLTSVFIVVLSCVILKERYRLWQLMSLVLAVGGAVVVTQSDATHGGASNPLLGDILTLVTALTAAIYMVMFRKFFAGEAFGWYAFLVFFAMKGAVVAAVCWVGLVLPLEDEALPASACAWELLSLNTVAAAAFNLALACAILAFSPLAARLFILLGLPMSLALHTALGNDTRLGHVFGVLMVLVGVFSFEVCSAPQVGEAVKGSNSQVTVEEGLHLAD
;
A
#
# COMPACT_ATOMS: atom_id res chain seq x y z
N ALA A 1 -6.69 14.65 3.32
CA ALA A 1 -6.86 13.24 3.73
C ALA A 1 -7.94 12.58 2.89
N GLY A 2 -9.22 12.96 3.05
CA GLY A 2 -10.35 12.33 2.34
C GLY A 2 -10.21 12.17 0.81
N ALA A 3 -9.80 13.21 0.08
CA ALA A 3 -9.62 13.10 -1.38
C ALA A 3 -8.52 12.10 -1.78
N THR A 4 -7.40 12.07 -1.04
CA THR A 4 -6.31 11.11 -1.26
C THR A 4 -6.76 9.68 -0.91
N ALA A 5 -7.51 9.53 0.18
CA ALA A 5 -8.04 8.24 0.60
C ALA A 5 -9.00 7.65 -0.45
N LEU A 6 -9.91 8.47 -0.97
CA LEU A 6 -10.83 8.08 -2.03
C LEU A 6 -10.09 7.72 -3.33
N PHE A 7 -9.08 8.50 -3.72
CA PHE A 7 -8.28 8.21 -4.91
C PHE A 7 -7.57 6.86 -4.81
N ILE A 8 -6.92 6.58 -3.66
CA ILE A 8 -6.27 5.29 -3.41
C ILE A 8 -7.28 4.14 -3.49
N ALA A 9 -8.44 4.30 -2.85
CA ALA A 9 -9.51 3.30 -2.88
C ALA A 9 -9.96 3.00 -4.31
N VAL A 10 -10.22 4.05 -5.11
CA VAL A 10 -10.65 3.92 -6.52
C VAL A 10 -9.59 3.23 -7.36
N CYS A 11 -8.32 3.64 -7.26
CA CYS A 11 -7.24 3.02 -8.04
C CYS A 11 -7.05 1.55 -7.66
N TRP A 12 -7.09 1.24 -6.36
CA TRP A 12 -7.00 -0.14 -5.87
C TRP A 12 -8.13 -1.01 -6.39
N THR A 13 -9.39 -0.58 -6.24
CA THR A 13 -10.55 -1.35 -6.71
C THR A 13 -10.58 -1.48 -8.21
N THR A 14 -10.25 -0.42 -8.93
CA THR A 14 -10.21 -0.47 -10.40
C THR A 14 -9.17 -1.49 -10.86
N SER A 15 -7.98 -1.48 -10.26
CA SER A 15 -6.94 -2.45 -10.58
C SER A 15 -7.34 -3.89 -10.21
N ALA A 16 -7.96 -4.10 -9.06
CA ALA A 16 -8.45 -5.43 -8.65
C ALA A 16 -9.50 -5.97 -9.63
N GLN A 17 -10.47 -5.14 -10.03
CA GLN A 17 -11.53 -5.54 -10.95
C GLN A 17 -11.02 -5.78 -12.36
N LEU A 18 -10.13 -4.91 -12.88
CA LEU A 18 -9.48 -5.13 -14.17
C LEU A 18 -8.66 -6.42 -14.16
N SER A 19 -7.95 -6.70 -13.05
CA SER A 19 -7.22 -7.96 -12.88
C SER A 19 -8.14 -9.17 -12.87
N HIS A 20 -9.33 -9.07 -12.27
CA HIS A 20 -10.34 -10.13 -12.26
C HIS A 20 -10.90 -10.36 -13.66
N SER A 21 -11.40 -9.31 -14.33
CA SER A 21 -11.94 -9.39 -15.70
C SER A 21 -10.91 -9.87 -16.73
N LEU A 22 -9.64 -9.49 -16.58
CA LEU A 22 -8.57 -9.99 -17.45
C LEU A 22 -8.42 -11.51 -17.37
N GLN A 23 -8.63 -12.09 -16.17
CA GLN A 23 -8.52 -13.52 -15.94
C GLN A 23 -9.80 -14.27 -16.33
N THR A 24 -10.97 -13.73 -16.02
CA THR A 24 -12.27 -14.40 -16.27
C THR A 24 -12.77 -14.21 -17.69
N ASP A 25 -12.68 -12.98 -18.22
CA ASP A 25 -13.38 -12.57 -19.44
C ASP A 25 -12.48 -12.70 -20.67
N CYS A 26 -11.18 -12.35 -20.54
CA CYS A 26 -10.21 -12.49 -21.64
C CYS A 26 -9.35 -13.76 -21.56
N GLY A 27 -9.52 -14.60 -20.52
CA GLY A 27 -8.85 -15.90 -20.36
C GLY A 27 -7.35 -15.83 -20.02
N TYR A 28 -6.85 -14.69 -19.53
CA TYR A 28 -5.43 -14.51 -19.19
C TYR A 28 -5.17 -14.71 -17.69
N ALA A 29 -5.28 -15.96 -17.23
CA ALA A 29 -5.13 -16.36 -15.83
C ALA A 29 -3.67 -16.46 -15.34
N LYS A 30 -2.93 -15.34 -15.41
CA LYS A 30 -1.50 -15.26 -15.06
C LYS A 30 -1.21 -14.16 -14.03
N PRO A 31 -1.64 -14.32 -12.77
CA PRO A 31 -1.55 -13.28 -11.74
C PRO A 31 -0.12 -12.86 -11.42
N PHE A 32 0.86 -13.76 -11.52
CA PHE A 32 2.26 -13.38 -11.37
C PHE A 32 2.64 -12.44 -12.50
N LEU A 33 2.49 -12.87 -13.76
CA LEU A 33 2.92 -12.10 -14.93
C LEU A 33 2.23 -10.72 -15.01
N ILE A 34 0.95 -10.63 -14.66
CA ILE A 34 0.21 -9.37 -14.54
C ILE A 34 0.91 -8.42 -13.55
N THR A 35 1.21 -8.91 -12.34
CA THR A 35 1.89 -8.13 -11.30
C THR A 35 3.29 -7.70 -11.75
N TYR A 36 4.05 -8.60 -12.39
CA TYR A 36 5.38 -8.30 -12.93
C TYR A 36 5.34 -7.18 -13.95
N ILE A 37 4.43 -7.25 -14.93
CA ILE A 37 4.30 -6.25 -15.99
C ILE A 37 4.02 -4.86 -15.38
N HIS A 38 3.09 -4.76 -14.42
CA HIS A 38 2.76 -3.46 -13.82
C HIS A 38 3.95 -2.81 -13.11
N GLU A 39 4.67 -3.60 -12.32
CA GLU A 39 5.80 -3.14 -11.52
C GLU A 39 7.00 -2.75 -12.38
N VAL A 40 7.28 -3.54 -13.44
CA VAL A 40 8.35 -3.23 -14.40
C VAL A 40 8.01 -1.99 -15.20
N VAL A 41 6.77 -1.86 -15.71
CA VAL A 41 6.34 -0.67 -16.45
C VAL A 41 6.43 0.59 -15.58
N LEU A 42 5.96 0.53 -14.34
CA LEU A 42 6.09 1.64 -13.39
C LEU A 42 7.56 2.00 -13.15
N GLY A 43 8.44 1.00 -12.99
CA GLY A 43 9.87 1.23 -12.82
C GLY A 43 10.55 1.84 -14.05
N VAL A 44 10.20 1.39 -15.25
CA VAL A 44 10.72 1.95 -16.51
C VAL A 44 10.27 3.40 -16.68
N ILE A 45 8.98 3.69 -16.50
CA ILE A 45 8.46 5.07 -16.56
C ILE A 45 9.18 5.94 -15.54
N SER A 46 9.37 5.46 -14.31
CA SER A 46 10.05 6.21 -13.25
C SER A 46 11.52 6.45 -13.57
N ALA A 47 12.20 5.48 -14.17
CA ALA A 47 13.58 5.61 -14.62
C ALA A 47 13.70 6.64 -15.76
N LEU A 48 12.81 6.60 -16.75
CA LEU A 48 12.78 7.56 -17.84
C LEU A 48 12.53 8.98 -17.33
N LEU A 49 11.55 9.16 -16.43
CA LEU A 49 11.30 10.46 -15.80
C LEU A 49 12.50 10.94 -14.96
N ALA A 50 13.19 10.05 -14.26
CA ALA A 50 14.38 10.39 -13.49
C ALA A 50 15.56 10.83 -14.39
N ILE A 51 15.68 10.26 -15.60
CA ILE A 51 16.69 10.65 -16.59
C ILE A 51 16.33 11.97 -17.27
N CYS A 52 15.05 12.17 -17.60
CA CYS A 52 14.55 13.35 -18.32
C CYS A 52 14.27 14.56 -17.42
N ALA A 53 14.15 14.39 -16.10
CA ALA A 53 13.91 15.49 -15.18
C ALA A 53 15.00 16.56 -15.32
N PRO A 54 14.65 17.85 -15.47
CA PRO A 54 15.62 18.92 -15.62
C PRO A 54 16.53 18.93 -14.39
N ARG A 55 17.84 18.85 -14.65
CA ARG A 55 18.91 18.93 -13.65
C ARG A 55 19.00 20.35 -13.11
N GLY A 56 18.02 20.78 -12.31
CA GLY A 56 18.20 21.93 -11.41
C GLY A 56 19.25 21.62 -10.34
N ASP A 57 19.57 22.59 -9.48
CA ASP A 57 20.60 22.55 -8.40
C ASP A 57 20.54 21.35 -7.42
N SER A 58 19.57 20.45 -7.58
CA SER A 58 19.58 19.12 -6.97
C SER A 58 20.62 18.22 -7.65
N PRO A 59 21.56 17.64 -6.90
CA PRO A 59 22.68 16.91 -7.47
C PRO A 59 22.15 15.69 -8.25
N GLY A 60 22.52 15.58 -9.52
CA GLY A 60 21.93 14.61 -10.46
C GLY A 60 22.23 13.14 -10.15
N ILE A 61 21.78 12.23 -11.03
CA ILE A 61 21.90 10.74 -10.98
C ILE A 61 23.31 10.23 -10.61
N LEU A 62 24.36 11.02 -10.87
CA LEU A 62 25.75 10.70 -10.58
C LEU A 62 26.13 10.90 -9.11
N VAL A 63 25.39 11.75 -8.39
CA VAL A 63 25.43 11.87 -6.92
C VAL A 63 24.28 11.07 -6.34
N MET A 64 24.10 9.85 -6.87
CA MET A 64 23.42 8.82 -6.13
C MET A 64 24.18 8.66 -4.82
N GLY A 65 23.62 9.18 -3.72
CA GLY A 65 24.10 8.81 -2.40
C GLY A 65 24.04 7.29 -2.36
N ARG A 66 25.20 6.62 -2.30
CA ARG A 66 25.29 5.14 -2.25
C ARG A 66 24.35 4.58 -1.18
N SER A 67 24.14 5.35 -0.10
CA SER A 67 23.16 5.10 0.95
C SER A 67 21.70 5.03 0.47
N LEU A 68 21.23 5.95 -0.37
CA LEU A 68 19.85 5.97 -0.88
C LEU A 68 19.59 4.78 -1.81
N ALA A 69 20.50 4.49 -2.73
CA ALA A 69 20.36 3.35 -3.65
C ALA A 69 20.28 2.02 -2.90
N VAL A 70 21.13 1.84 -1.90
CA VAL A 70 21.15 0.63 -1.07
C VAL A 70 19.85 0.51 -0.26
N ARG A 71 19.37 1.60 0.36
CA ARG A 71 18.07 1.60 1.07
C ARG A 71 16.91 1.28 0.12
N ALA A 72 16.88 1.91 -1.05
CA ALA A 72 15.85 1.67 -2.06
C ALA A 72 15.87 0.22 -2.57
N PHE A 73 17.06 -0.35 -2.79
CA PHE A 73 17.22 -1.75 -3.21
C PHE A 73 16.69 -2.74 -2.16
N PHE A 74 17.07 -2.58 -0.89
CA PHE A 74 16.55 -3.44 0.17
C PHE A 74 15.04 -3.31 0.31
N LEU A 75 14.52 -2.09 0.22
CA LEU A 75 13.09 -1.84 0.33
C LEU A 75 12.29 -2.41 -0.85
N ALA A 76 12.85 -2.30 -2.07
CA ALA A 76 12.34 -2.96 -3.26
C ALA A 76 12.30 -4.47 -3.12
N LEU A 77 13.35 -5.08 -2.55
CA LEU A 77 13.39 -6.52 -2.31
C LEU A 77 12.32 -6.97 -1.31
N VAL A 78 12.12 -6.23 -0.22
CA VAL A 78 11.05 -6.52 0.76
C VAL A 78 9.67 -6.39 0.12
N ALA A 79 9.44 -5.34 -0.69
CA ALA A 79 8.19 -5.18 -1.42
C ALA A 79 7.95 -6.31 -2.43
N PHE A 80 9.00 -6.76 -3.11
CA PHE A 80 8.96 -7.92 -4.00
C PHE A 80 8.55 -9.19 -3.26
N VAL A 81 9.22 -9.50 -2.14
CA VAL A 81 8.89 -10.69 -1.33
C VAL A 81 7.44 -10.65 -0.86
N SER A 82 6.95 -9.49 -0.41
CA SER A 82 5.56 -9.32 0.00
C SER A 82 4.57 -9.70 -1.11
N ASN A 83 4.74 -9.12 -2.30
CA ASN A 83 3.86 -9.38 -3.44
C ASN A 83 3.97 -10.83 -3.92
N PHE A 84 5.20 -11.35 -4.03
CA PHE A 84 5.44 -12.72 -4.47
C PHE A 84 4.82 -13.74 -3.51
N SER A 85 5.04 -13.58 -2.19
CA SER A 85 4.44 -14.44 -1.17
C SER A 85 2.92 -14.39 -1.19
N PHE A 86 2.32 -13.24 -1.48
CA PHE A 86 0.85 -13.11 -1.52
C PHE A 86 0.27 -13.85 -2.72
N THR A 87 0.81 -13.59 -3.91
CA THR A 87 0.36 -14.26 -5.14
C THR A 87 0.57 -15.77 -5.06
N LEU A 88 1.66 -16.21 -4.41
CA LEU A 88 1.92 -17.63 -4.17
C LEU A 88 0.96 -18.22 -3.12
N ALA A 89 0.61 -17.49 -2.06
CA ALA A 89 -0.36 -17.93 -1.05
C ALA A 89 -1.73 -18.24 -1.68
N LEU A 90 -2.20 -17.40 -2.61
CA LEU A 90 -3.47 -17.58 -3.30
C LEU A 90 -3.54 -18.87 -4.14
N ARG A 91 -2.41 -19.54 -4.42
CA ARG A 91 -2.40 -20.86 -5.08
C ARG A 91 -2.57 -22.04 -4.10
N TYR A 92 -2.34 -21.81 -2.81
CA TYR A 92 -2.30 -22.86 -1.79
C TYR A 92 -3.43 -22.78 -0.76
N THR A 93 -3.94 -21.58 -0.45
CA THR A 93 -5.07 -21.36 0.48
C THR A 93 -6.26 -20.68 -0.20
N GLU A 94 -7.40 -20.63 0.48
CA GLU A 94 -8.59 -19.93 0.02
C GLU A 94 -8.37 -18.40 0.03
N VAL A 95 -8.97 -17.70 -0.93
CA VAL A 95 -8.87 -16.23 -1.04
C VAL A 95 -9.40 -15.54 0.22
N SER A 96 -10.50 -16.04 0.80
CA SER A 96 -11.09 -15.54 2.05
C SER A 96 -10.12 -15.63 3.23
N SER A 97 -9.45 -16.77 3.39
CA SER A 97 -8.44 -17.03 4.43
C SER A 97 -7.22 -16.14 4.25
N ALA A 98 -6.69 -16.06 3.03
CA ALA A 98 -5.57 -15.18 2.70
C ALA A 98 -5.90 -13.70 2.98
N MET A 99 -7.07 -13.22 2.55
CA MET A 99 -7.47 -11.82 2.78
C MET A 99 -7.72 -11.52 4.26
N THR A 100 -8.19 -12.50 5.03
CA THR A 100 -8.39 -12.36 6.48
C THR A 100 -7.06 -12.24 7.22
N LEU A 101 -6.11 -13.13 6.91
CA LEU A 101 -4.77 -13.11 7.51
C LEU A 101 -3.97 -11.88 7.06
N GLU A 102 -4.14 -11.42 5.82
CA GLU A 102 -3.47 -10.22 5.31
C GLU A 102 -3.84 -8.96 6.11
N GLN A 103 -5.03 -8.90 6.73
CA GLN A 103 -5.39 -7.75 7.58
C GLN A 103 -4.46 -7.57 8.79
N LEU A 104 -3.74 -8.63 9.21
CA LEU A 104 -2.72 -8.55 10.25
C LEU A 104 -1.57 -7.58 9.89
N THR A 105 -1.42 -7.23 8.60
CA THR A 105 -0.51 -6.16 8.15
C THR A 105 -0.71 -4.89 8.98
N SER A 106 -1.97 -4.52 9.25
CA SER A 106 -2.27 -3.30 10.01
C SER A 106 -1.80 -3.38 11.47
N VAL A 107 -1.89 -4.57 12.08
CA VAL A 107 -1.39 -4.83 13.44
C VAL A 107 0.13 -4.76 13.47
N PHE A 108 0.81 -5.38 12.50
CA PHE A 108 2.25 -5.28 12.38
C PHE A 108 2.72 -3.85 12.13
N ILE A 109 1.99 -3.07 11.31
CA ILE A 109 2.28 -1.65 11.11
C ILE A 109 2.22 -0.87 12.42
N VAL A 110 1.22 -1.11 13.28
CA VAL A 110 1.13 -0.46 14.60
C VAL A 110 2.36 -0.78 15.44
N VAL A 111 2.70 -2.06 15.57
CA VAL A 111 3.83 -2.51 16.39
C VAL A 111 5.15 -1.92 15.86
N LEU A 112 5.40 -2.02 14.56
CA LEU A 112 6.62 -1.52 13.94
C LEU A 112 6.69 0.01 13.97
N SER A 113 5.59 0.73 13.75
CA SER A 113 5.56 2.20 13.84
C SER A 113 5.84 2.68 15.26
N CYS A 114 5.33 2.00 16.29
CA CYS A 114 5.67 2.28 17.69
C CYS A 114 7.16 2.08 17.98
N VAL A 115 7.75 0.97 17.52
CA VAL A 115 9.15 0.62 17.83
C VAL A 115 10.13 1.46 17.02
N ILE A 116 9.85 1.69 15.74
CA ILE A 116 10.81 2.23 14.78
C ILE A 116 10.62 3.73 14.57
N LEU A 117 9.38 4.19 14.35
CA LEU A 117 9.07 5.61 14.14
C LEU A 117 8.79 6.33 15.46
N LYS A 118 8.68 5.59 16.57
CA LYS A 118 8.32 6.12 17.90
C LYS A 118 6.97 6.84 17.89
N GLU A 119 6.07 6.40 17.01
CA GLU A 119 4.69 6.90 16.97
C GLU A 119 3.94 6.44 18.22
N ARG A 120 3.06 7.31 18.74
CA ARG A 120 2.19 6.99 19.87
C ARG A 120 0.75 6.90 19.37
N TYR A 121 0.16 5.71 19.47
CA TYR A 121 -1.25 5.52 19.15
C TYR A 121 -2.11 5.68 20.41
N ARG A 122 -3.17 6.48 20.29
CA ARG A 122 -4.20 6.62 21.32
C ARG A 122 -5.10 5.38 21.32
N LEU A 123 -5.67 5.04 22.47
CA LEU A 123 -6.61 3.91 22.59
C LEU A 123 -7.77 4.01 21.58
N TRP A 124 -8.30 5.22 21.35
CA TRP A 124 -9.36 5.45 20.36
C TRP A 124 -8.93 5.13 18.93
N GLN A 125 -7.67 5.39 18.56
CA GLN A 125 -7.14 5.02 17.24
C GLN A 125 -7.04 3.50 17.11
N LEU A 126 -6.65 2.79 18.18
CA LEU A 126 -6.60 1.33 18.19
C LEU A 126 -8.00 0.71 18.10
N MET A 127 -8.99 1.27 18.78
CA MET A 127 -10.39 0.83 18.67
C MET A 127 -10.94 1.05 17.26
N SER A 128 -10.62 2.18 16.64
CA SER A 128 -11.02 2.49 15.26
C SER A 128 -10.37 1.52 14.27
N LEU A 129 -9.10 1.16 14.49
CA LEU A 129 -8.40 0.14 13.72
C LEU A 129 -9.05 -1.24 13.85
N VAL A 130 -9.35 -1.68 15.08
CA VAL A 130 -10.01 -2.98 15.31
C VAL A 130 -11.37 -3.01 14.62
N LEU A 131 -12.12 -1.92 14.66
CA LEU A 131 -13.40 -1.82 13.96
C LEU A 131 -13.25 -1.91 12.44
N ALA A 132 -12.28 -1.18 11.86
CA ALA A 132 -12.03 -1.20 10.41
C ALA A 132 -11.55 -2.57 9.92
N VAL A 133 -10.57 -3.15 10.60
CA VAL A 133 -10.04 -4.49 10.29
C VAL A 133 -11.12 -5.56 10.50
N GLY A 134 -11.86 -5.50 11.61
CA GLY A 134 -12.96 -6.43 11.89
C GLY A 134 -14.05 -6.36 10.81
N GLY A 135 -14.42 -5.16 10.37
CA GLY A 135 -15.35 -4.98 9.26
C GLY A 135 -14.84 -5.62 7.96
N ALA A 136 -13.56 -5.43 7.64
CA ALA A 136 -12.95 -6.05 6.46
C ALA A 136 -12.97 -7.59 6.54
N VAL A 137 -12.70 -8.17 7.71
CA VAL A 137 -12.81 -9.62 7.95
C VAL A 137 -14.26 -10.11 7.79
N VAL A 138 -15.25 -9.36 8.25
CA VAL A 138 -16.67 -9.71 8.05
C VAL A 138 -17.03 -9.71 6.56
N VAL A 139 -16.54 -8.75 5.79
CA VAL A 139 -16.74 -8.71 4.33
C VAL A 139 -16.09 -9.92 3.66
N THR A 140 -14.82 -10.23 3.96
CA THR A 140 -14.11 -11.36 3.34
C THR A 140 -14.76 -12.70 3.66
N GLN A 141 -15.26 -12.89 4.87
CA GLN A 141 -15.97 -14.11 5.25
C GLN A 141 -17.36 -14.21 4.64
N SER A 142 -18.01 -13.07 4.38
CA SER A 142 -19.29 -13.03 3.68
C SER A 142 -19.15 -13.40 2.20
N ASP A 143 -17.97 -13.19 1.59
CA ASP A 143 -17.61 -13.62 0.24
C ASP A 143 -17.01 -15.03 0.15
N ALA A 144 -16.78 -15.70 1.29
CA ALA A 144 -16.11 -16.98 1.30
C ALA A 144 -16.91 -18.02 0.50
N THR A 145 -16.25 -18.60 -0.51
CA THR A 145 -16.68 -19.82 -1.16
C THR A 145 -15.84 -20.96 -0.60
N HIS A 146 -16.49 -21.94 0.03
CA HIS A 146 -15.82 -23.10 0.59
C HIS A 146 -15.33 -24.00 -0.55
N GLY A 147 -14.10 -23.79 -0.99
CA GLY A 147 -13.44 -24.52 -2.05
C GLY A 147 -12.19 -25.18 -1.49
N GLY A 148 -12.01 -26.48 -1.70
CA GLY A 148 -10.88 -27.21 -1.12
C GLY A 148 -9.53 -26.58 -1.49
N ALA A 149 -8.80 -26.09 -0.49
CA ALA A 149 -7.44 -25.60 -0.64
C ALA A 149 -6.45 -26.77 -0.73
N SER A 150 -5.46 -26.64 -1.62
CA SER A 150 -4.48 -27.70 -1.88
C SER A 150 -3.51 -27.91 -0.70
N ASN A 151 -3.05 -26.82 -0.09
CA ASN A 151 -2.24 -26.84 1.12
C ASN A 151 -2.49 -25.56 1.96
N PRO A 152 -3.56 -25.54 2.76
CA PRO A 152 -3.96 -24.35 3.51
C PRO A 152 -2.85 -23.83 4.43
N LEU A 153 -2.14 -24.74 5.12
CA LEU A 153 -1.10 -24.37 6.07
C LEU A 153 0.04 -23.59 5.41
N LEU A 154 0.51 -24.06 4.24
CA LEU A 154 1.56 -23.36 3.51
C LEU A 154 1.07 -21.99 3.02
N GLY A 155 -0.13 -21.92 2.47
CA GLY A 155 -0.72 -20.65 2.03
C GLY A 155 -0.85 -19.65 3.16
N ASP A 156 -1.35 -20.07 4.32
CA ASP A 156 -1.54 -19.21 5.50
C ASP A 156 -0.19 -18.69 6.05
N ILE A 157 0.85 -19.54 6.08
CA ILE A 157 2.21 -19.11 6.45
C ILE A 157 2.73 -18.06 5.46
N LEU A 158 2.55 -18.28 4.16
CA LEU A 158 2.96 -17.31 3.13
C LEU A 158 2.20 -15.99 3.27
N THR A 159 0.91 -16.02 3.60
CA THR A 159 0.13 -14.81 3.87
C THR A 159 0.64 -14.06 5.10
N LEU A 160 1.05 -14.76 6.17
CA LEU A 160 1.69 -14.11 7.32
C LEU A 160 3.03 -13.47 6.94
N VAL A 161 3.81 -14.11 6.08
CA VAL A 161 5.04 -13.53 5.52
C VAL A 161 4.74 -12.26 4.73
N THR A 162 3.71 -12.27 3.87
CA THR A 162 3.22 -11.06 3.19
C THR A 162 2.86 -9.98 4.18
N ALA A 163 2.05 -10.29 5.19
CA ALA A 163 1.56 -9.30 6.13
C ALA A 163 2.71 -8.61 6.89
N LEU A 164 3.70 -9.40 7.33
CA LEU A 164 4.87 -8.89 8.02
C LEU A 164 5.77 -8.07 7.09
N THR A 165 6.05 -8.57 5.88
CA THR A 165 6.94 -7.89 4.93
C THR A 165 6.32 -6.61 4.36
N ALA A 166 5.01 -6.59 4.10
CA ALA A 166 4.26 -5.38 3.74
C ALA A 166 4.34 -4.32 4.83
N ALA A 167 4.18 -4.72 6.11
CA ALA A 167 4.32 -3.81 7.24
C ALA A 167 5.74 -3.25 7.37
N ILE A 168 6.77 -4.11 7.26
CA ILE A 168 8.18 -3.69 7.24
C ILE A 168 8.39 -2.69 6.10
N TYR A 169 7.89 -3.00 4.89
CA TYR A 169 7.99 -2.11 3.73
C TYR A 169 7.41 -0.74 4.01
N MET A 170 6.14 -0.63 4.42
CA MET A 170 5.49 0.68 4.61
C MET A 170 6.16 1.51 5.71
N VAL A 171 6.56 0.87 6.81
CA VAL A 171 7.19 1.55 7.95
C VAL A 171 8.61 2.00 7.60
N MET A 172 9.41 1.14 6.96
CA MET A 172 10.75 1.51 6.48
C MET A 172 10.71 2.58 5.40
N PHE A 173 9.72 2.51 4.50
CA PHE A 173 9.50 3.51 3.46
C PHE A 173 9.32 4.89 4.10
N ARG A 174 8.43 5.01 5.09
CA ARG A 174 8.29 6.27 5.82
C ARG A 174 9.58 6.69 6.53
N LYS A 175 10.24 5.77 7.25
CA LYS A 175 11.47 6.09 8.00
C LYS A 175 12.57 6.67 7.11
N PHE A 176 12.76 6.11 5.92
CA PHE A 176 13.82 6.55 5.02
C PHE A 176 13.42 7.82 4.26
N PHE A 177 12.20 7.89 3.74
CA PHE A 177 11.82 8.97 2.82
C PHE A 177 11.13 10.17 3.48
N ALA A 178 10.74 10.12 4.76
CA ALA A 178 10.06 11.25 5.42
C ALA A 178 11.00 12.32 6.00
N GLY A 179 12.25 11.97 6.33
CA GLY A 179 13.18 12.87 7.05
C GLY A 179 14.21 13.58 6.16
N GLU A 180 14.31 13.18 4.90
CA GLU A 180 15.27 13.73 3.96
C GLU A 180 14.56 14.77 3.08
N ALA A 181 15.23 15.87 2.73
CA ALA A 181 14.75 16.84 1.72
C ALA A 181 14.77 16.23 0.31
N PHE A 182 14.38 14.98 0.21
CA PHE A 182 14.35 14.19 -0.99
C PHE A 182 13.12 14.59 -1.78
N GLY A 183 13.35 15.47 -2.77
CA GLY A 183 12.33 15.84 -3.75
C GLY A 183 11.83 14.64 -4.55
N TRP A 184 10.86 14.92 -5.42
CA TRP A 184 10.24 14.00 -6.39
C TRP A 184 11.22 13.01 -7.06
N TYR A 185 12.47 13.42 -7.23
CA TYR A 185 13.54 12.58 -7.77
C TYR A 185 13.82 11.28 -6.98
N ALA A 186 13.97 11.32 -5.65
CA ALA A 186 14.27 10.12 -4.86
C ALA A 186 13.14 9.08 -4.93
N PHE A 187 11.92 9.59 -5.04
CA PHE A 187 10.72 8.80 -5.23
C PHE A 187 10.76 8.05 -6.57
N LEU A 188 11.09 8.74 -7.67
CA LEU A 188 11.28 8.11 -8.98
C LEU A 188 12.38 7.04 -8.95
N VAL A 189 13.50 7.30 -8.27
CA VAL A 189 14.59 6.33 -8.12
C VAL A 189 14.14 5.08 -7.36
N PHE A 190 13.33 5.23 -6.31
CA PHE A 190 12.77 4.09 -5.59
C PHE A 190 11.92 3.21 -6.51
N PHE A 191 10.98 3.79 -7.27
CA PHE A 191 10.15 3.01 -8.19
C PHE A 191 10.94 2.39 -9.34
N ALA A 192 11.93 3.11 -9.86
CA ALA A 192 12.86 2.56 -10.85
C ALA A 192 13.62 1.34 -10.30
N MET A 193 14.15 1.44 -9.08
CA MET A 193 14.82 0.33 -8.41
C MET A 193 13.86 -0.83 -8.12
N LYS A 194 12.63 -0.54 -7.68
CA LYS A 194 11.57 -1.53 -7.46
C LYS A 194 11.30 -2.33 -8.74
N GLY A 195 11.06 -1.65 -9.86
CA GLY A 195 10.85 -2.32 -11.14
C GLY A 195 12.09 -3.08 -11.64
N ALA A 196 13.30 -2.56 -11.40
CA ALA A 196 14.54 -3.24 -11.77
C ALA A 196 14.76 -4.54 -10.98
N VAL A 197 14.50 -4.54 -9.67
CA VAL A 197 14.55 -5.75 -8.83
C VAL A 197 13.52 -6.78 -9.32
N VAL A 198 12.30 -6.33 -9.57
CA VAL A 198 11.21 -7.19 -10.08
C VAL A 198 11.59 -7.81 -11.44
N ALA A 199 12.14 -7.01 -12.36
CA ALA A 199 12.63 -7.49 -13.66
C ALA A 199 13.78 -8.49 -13.50
N ALA A 200 14.75 -8.20 -12.64
CA ALA A 200 15.90 -9.07 -12.41
C ALA A 200 15.49 -10.42 -11.84
N VAL A 201 14.59 -10.45 -10.85
CA VAL A 201 14.11 -11.70 -10.25
C VAL A 201 13.23 -12.49 -11.22
N CYS A 202 12.43 -11.80 -12.03
CA CYS A 202 11.68 -12.43 -13.12
C CYS A 202 12.62 -13.12 -14.11
N TRP A 203 13.69 -12.43 -14.54
CA TRP A 203 14.69 -12.94 -15.48
C TRP A 203 15.51 -14.11 -14.93
N VAL A 204 15.77 -14.15 -13.62
CA VAL A 204 16.52 -15.24 -12.95
C VAL A 204 15.71 -16.55 -12.86
N GLY A 205 14.46 -16.57 -13.34
CA GLY A 205 13.70 -17.81 -13.46
C GLY A 205 13.00 -18.25 -12.17
N LEU A 206 12.72 -17.33 -11.24
CA LEU A 206 11.93 -17.66 -10.04
C LEU A 206 10.43 -17.80 -10.36
N VAL A 207 9.98 -17.21 -11.48
CA VAL A 207 8.57 -17.12 -11.90
C VAL A 207 8.25 -18.07 -13.04
N LEU A 208 9.23 -18.28 -13.92
CA LEU A 208 9.11 -19.09 -15.13
C LEU A 208 8.73 -20.57 -14.89
N PRO A 209 9.04 -21.18 -13.72
CA PRO A 209 8.52 -22.49 -13.36
C PRO A 209 7.06 -22.49 -12.88
N LEU A 210 6.51 -21.32 -12.52
CA LEU A 210 5.17 -21.19 -11.94
C LEU A 210 4.11 -20.85 -12.99
N GLU A 211 4.47 -20.11 -14.05
CA GLU A 211 3.58 -19.72 -15.14
C GLU A 211 4.33 -19.69 -16.47
N ASP A 212 3.69 -20.14 -17.55
CA ASP A 212 4.25 -20.03 -18.90
C ASP A 212 4.44 -18.56 -19.31
N GLU A 213 5.50 -18.24 -20.04
CA GLU A 213 5.81 -16.87 -20.53
C GLU A 213 4.86 -16.37 -21.65
N ALA A 214 3.83 -17.14 -22.02
CA ALA A 214 2.98 -16.75 -23.14
C ALA A 214 2.27 -15.41 -22.89
N LEU A 215 2.58 -14.44 -23.74
CA LEU A 215 1.97 -13.11 -23.75
C LEU A 215 0.49 -13.17 -24.13
N PRO A 216 -0.30 -12.12 -23.83
CA PRO A 216 -1.71 -12.08 -24.20
C PRO A 216 -1.90 -12.18 -25.72
N ALA A 217 -2.74 -13.12 -26.16
CA ALA A 217 -3.03 -13.32 -27.58
C ALA A 217 -4.22 -12.48 -28.08
N SER A 218 -5.11 -12.04 -27.18
CA SER A 218 -6.34 -11.31 -27.53
C SER A 218 -6.19 -9.79 -27.34
N ALA A 219 -6.86 -9.02 -28.19
CA ALA A 219 -6.92 -7.55 -28.04
C ALA A 219 -7.57 -7.13 -26.71
N CYS A 220 -8.64 -7.83 -26.31
CA CYS A 220 -9.28 -7.75 -24.99
C CYS A 220 -8.26 -7.75 -23.85
N ALA A 221 -7.33 -8.71 -23.87
CA ALA A 221 -6.36 -8.88 -22.80
C ALA A 221 -5.31 -7.76 -22.79
N TRP A 222 -4.87 -7.27 -23.97
CA TRP A 222 -3.97 -6.13 -24.05
C TRP A 222 -4.60 -4.83 -23.55
N GLU A 223 -5.86 -4.58 -23.90
CA GLU A 223 -6.61 -3.41 -23.44
C GLU A 223 -6.76 -3.41 -21.92
N LEU A 224 -7.30 -4.49 -21.34
CA LEU A 224 -7.46 -4.59 -19.89
C LEU A 224 -6.12 -4.58 -19.15
N LEU A 225 -5.08 -5.24 -19.67
CA LEU A 225 -3.75 -5.22 -19.07
C LEU A 225 -3.15 -3.81 -19.04
N SER A 226 -3.29 -3.05 -20.14
CA SER A 226 -2.78 -1.67 -20.21
C SER A 226 -3.50 -0.75 -19.22
N LEU A 227 -4.84 -0.83 -19.15
CA LEU A 227 -5.65 -0.09 -18.19
C LEU A 227 -5.29 -0.45 -16.74
N ASN A 228 -5.10 -1.74 -16.48
CA ASN A 228 -4.74 -2.24 -15.17
C ASN A 228 -3.34 -1.75 -14.76
N THR A 229 -2.40 -1.71 -15.70
CA THR A 229 -1.05 -1.16 -15.49
C THR A 229 -1.11 0.30 -15.05
N VAL A 230 -1.95 1.11 -15.71
CA VAL A 230 -2.14 2.52 -15.36
C VAL A 230 -2.78 2.68 -13.97
N ALA A 231 -3.83 1.89 -13.68
CA ALA A 231 -4.50 1.91 -12.38
C ALA A 231 -3.56 1.47 -11.23
N ALA A 232 -2.78 0.41 -11.45
CA ALA A 232 -1.80 -0.10 -10.51
C ALA A 232 -0.64 0.89 -10.27
N ALA A 233 -0.17 1.56 -11.33
CA ALA A 233 0.83 2.62 -11.23
C ALA A 233 0.33 3.81 -10.40
N ALA A 234 -0.89 4.28 -10.70
CA ALA A 234 -1.55 5.36 -9.96
C ALA A 234 -1.75 4.99 -8.48
N PHE A 235 -2.18 3.76 -8.19
CA PHE A 235 -2.32 3.23 -6.84
C PHE A 235 -0.98 3.24 -6.09
N ASN A 236 0.09 2.67 -6.66
CA ASN A 236 1.40 2.59 -6.03
C ASN A 236 1.99 3.98 -5.72
N LEU A 237 1.86 4.92 -6.67
CA LEU A 237 2.28 6.32 -6.50
C LEU A 237 1.48 6.99 -5.37
N ALA A 238 0.15 6.89 -5.40
CA ALA A 238 -0.71 7.50 -4.40
C ALA A 238 -0.50 6.91 -3.00
N LEU A 239 -0.32 5.60 -2.90
CA LEU A 239 -0.05 4.91 -1.65
C LEU A 239 1.26 5.39 -1.02
N ALA A 240 2.34 5.46 -1.81
CA ALA A 240 3.62 5.95 -1.32
C ALA A 240 3.54 7.43 -0.91
N CYS A 241 2.83 8.28 -1.65
CA CYS A 241 2.55 9.65 -1.24
C CYS A 241 1.76 9.72 0.09
N ALA A 242 0.74 8.86 0.28
CA ALA A 242 -0.05 8.84 1.50
C ALA A 242 0.74 8.35 2.72
N ILE A 243 1.66 7.39 2.55
CA ILE A 243 2.55 6.93 3.62
C ILE A 243 3.40 8.09 4.14
N LEU A 244 3.92 8.93 3.24
CA LEU A 244 4.75 10.09 3.61
C LEU A 244 3.93 11.25 4.18
N ALA A 245 2.79 11.55 3.57
CA ALA A 245 1.95 12.68 3.96
C ALA A 245 1.20 12.46 5.28
N PHE A 246 0.79 11.23 5.58
CA PHE A 246 -0.03 10.92 6.75
C PHE A 246 0.68 9.97 7.71
N SER A 247 0.51 8.66 7.50
CA SER A 247 1.20 7.61 8.22
C SER A 247 1.06 6.28 7.49
N PRO A 248 1.92 5.28 7.78
CA PRO A 248 1.81 3.96 7.17
C PRO A 248 0.46 3.32 7.51
N LEU A 249 -0.01 3.49 8.75
CA LEU A 249 -1.30 2.96 9.20
C LEU A 249 -2.48 3.65 8.53
N ALA A 250 -2.47 4.99 8.44
CA ALA A 250 -3.52 5.73 7.75
C ALA A 250 -3.61 5.32 6.27
N ALA A 251 -2.46 5.22 5.58
CA ALA A 251 -2.40 4.77 4.19
C ALA A 251 -2.97 3.35 4.02
N ARG A 252 -2.67 2.43 4.93
CA ARG A 252 -3.22 1.06 4.91
C ARG A 252 -4.74 1.03 5.14
N LEU A 253 -5.26 1.91 5.99
CA LEU A 253 -6.70 2.06 6.22
C LEU A 253 -7.43 2.65 5.01
N PHE A 254 -6.79 3.52 4.22
CA PHE A 254 -7.38 4.05 2.99
C PHE A 254 -7.62 2.97 1.94
N ILE A 255 -6.79 1.92 1.90
CA ILE A 255 -7.01 0.76 1.01
C ILE A 255 -8.33 0.05 1.37
N LEU A 256 -8.72 0.02 2.65
CA LEU A 256 -9.97 -0.61 3.08
C LEU A 256 -11.22 0.11 2.57
N LEU A 257 -11.11 1.41 2.22
CA LEU A 257 -12.19 2.12 1.54
C LEU A 257 -12.42 1.61 0.11
N GLY A 258 -11.59 0.70 -0.40
CA GLY A 258 -11.90 -0.06 -1.59
C GLY A 258 -13.11 -1.00 -1.41
N LEU A 259 -13.37 -1.50 -0.20
CA LEU A 259 -14.51 -2.38 0.08
C LEU A 259 -15.87 -1.72 -0.22
N PRO A 260 -16.18 -0.51 0.27
CA PRO A 260 -17.41 0.19 -0.10
C PRO A 260 -17.50 0.48 -1.60
N MET A 261 -16.38 0.82 -2.26
CA MET A 261 -16.38 1.08 -3.70
C MET A 261 -16.66 -0.20 -4.51
N SER A 262 -16.11 -1.34 -4.08
CA SER A 262 -16.40 -2.64 -4.67
C SER A 262 -17.85 -3.05 -4.46
N LEU A 263 -18.41 -2.83 -3.27
CA LEU A 263 -19.83 -3.10 -2.99
C LEU A 263 -20.74 -2.22 -3.85
N ALA A 264 -20.43 -0.93 -3.99
CA ALA A 264 -21.18 -0.01 -4.84
C ALA A 264 -21.20 -0.50 -6.29
N LEU A 265 -20.05 -0.92 -6.82
CA LEU A 265 -19.96 -1.48 -8.17
C LEU A 265 -20.76 -2.79 -8.30
N HIS A 266 -20.64 -3.71 -7.34
CA HIS A 266 -21.38 -4.97 -7.33
C HIS A 266 -22.90 -4.75 -7.34
N THR A 267 -23.39 -3.79 -6.54
CA THR A 267 -24.81 -3.40 -6.54
C THR A 267 -25.24 -2.72 -7.84
N ALA A 268 -24.40 -1.85 -8.41
CA ALA A 268 -24.68 -1.15 -9.66
C ALA A 268 -24.77 -2.11 -10.86
N LEU A 269 -24.05 -3.23 -10.79
CA LEU A 269 -24.12 -4.32 -11.76
C LEU A 269 -25.35 -5.24 -11.56
N GLY A 270 -26.18 -4.98 -10.54
CA GLY A 270 -27.42 -5.72 -10.30
C GLY A 270 -27.24 -7.06 -9.58
N ASN A 271 -26.08 -7.31 -8.97
CA ASN A 271 -25.82 -8.55 -8.25
C ASN A 271 -26.43 -8.53 -6.85
N ASP A 272 -26.85 -9.69 -6.35
CA ASP A 272 -27.36 -9.85 -4.99
C ASP A 272 -26.29 -9.50 -3.95
N THR A 273 -26.69 -8.73 -2.94
CA THR A 273 -25.82 -8.37 -1.81
C THR A 273 -26.22 -9.10 -0.54
N ARG A 274 -25.24 -9.68 0.14
CA ARG A 274 -25.45 -10.35 1.41
C ARG A 274 -25.48 -9.31 2.53
N LEU A 275 -26.34 -9.51 3.53
CA LEU A 275 -26.42 -8.64 4.72
C LEU A 275 -25.07 -8.49 5.44
N GLY A 276 -24.28 -9.56 5.48
CA GLY A 276 -22.93 -9.55 6.05
C GLY A 276 -21.98 -8.58 5.35
N HIS A 277 -22.09 -8.42 4.03
CA HIS A 277 -21.27 -7.46 3.28
C HIS A 277 -21.59 -6.02 3.65
N VAL A 278 -22.86 -5.66 3.68
CA VAL A 278 -23.30 -4.30 4.00
C VAL A 278 -22.87 -3.94 5.42
N PHE A 279 -23.04 -4.87 6.37
CA PHE A 279 -22.64 -4.67 7.75
C PHE A 279 -21.12 -4.49 7.89
N GLY A 280 -20.32 -5.36 7.25
CA GLY A 280 -18.86 -5.26 7.26
C GLY A 280 -18.35 -3.95 6.63
N VAL A 281 -18.95 -3.52 5.51
CA VAL A 281 -18.63 -2.24 4.86
C VAL A 281 -18.95 -1.06 5.77
N LEU A 282 -20.08 -1.08 6.48
CA LEU A 282 -20.42 -0.02 7.44
C LEU A 282 -19.38 0.08 8.57
N MET A 283 -18.94 -1.07 9.11
CA MET A 283 -17.88 -1.11 10.12
C MET A 283 -16.56 -0.52 9.59
N VAL A 284 -16.19 -0.84 8.35
CA VAL A 284 -14.99 -0.28 7.69
C VAL A 284 -15.10 1.24 7.58
N LEU A 285 -16.22 1.76 7.06
CA LEU A 285 -16.44 3.19 6.94
C LEU A 285 -16.34 3.90 8.29
N VAL A 286 -17.07 3.42 9.29
CA VAL A 286 -17.05 4.01 10.65
C VAL A 286 -15.65 3.95 11.25
N GLY A 287 -14.95 2.82 11.10
CA GLY A 287 -13.59 2.64 11.62
C GLY A 287 -12.58 3.59 10.96
N VAL A 288 -12.58 3.70 9.64
CA VAL A 288 -11.66 4.58 8.91
C VAL A 288 -11.94 6.06 9.20
N PHE A 289 -13.21 6.49 9.16
CA PHE A 289 -13.57 7.88 9.49
C PHE A 289 -13.26 8.22 10.95
N SER A 290 -13.55 7.33 11.90
CA SER A 290 -13.22 7.53 13.31
C SER A 290 -11.70 7.63 13.52
N PHE A 291 -10.92 6.82 12.81
CA PHE A 291 -9.47 6.89 12.84
C PHE A 291 -8.94 8.23 12.31
N GLU A 292 -9.49 8.75 11.21
CA GLU A 292 -9.10 10.06 10.67
C GLU A 292 -9.42 11.19 11.66
N VAL A 293 -10.63 11.23 12.21
CA VAL A 293 -11.03 12.23 13.22
C VAL A 293 -10.14 12.14 14.45
N CYS A 294 -9.83 10.92 14.91
CA CYS A 294 -8.92 10.69 16.02
C CYS A 294 -7.44 10.93 15.68
N SER A 295 -7.08 11.18 14.42
CA SER A 295 -5.70 11.45 14.00
C SER A 295 -5.48 12.91 13.62
N ALA A 296 -6.55 13.69 13.47
CA ALA A 296 -6.46 15.13 13.26
C ALA A 296 -5.75 15.81 14.47
N PRO A 297 -4.84 16.76 14.23
CA PRO A 297 -4.22 17.55 15.29
C PRO A 297 -5.31 18.26 16.10
N GLN A 298 -5.34 18.05 17.42
CA GLN A 298 -6.26 18.81 18.27
C GLN A 298 -5.72 20.23 18.40
N VAL A 299 -6.52 21.20 17.97
CA VAL A 299 -6.23 22.65 18.03
C VAL A 299 -5.98 23.17 19.47
N GLY A 300 -6.14 22.33 20.50
CA GLY A 300 -6.06 22.73 21.92
C GLY A 300 -4.72 22.57 22.64
N GLU A 301 -3.74 21.82 22.13
CA GLU A 301 -2.47 21.59 22.88
C GLU A 301 -1.36 22.60 22.57
N ALA A 302 -1.48 23.40 21.51
CA ALA A 302 -0.48 24.42 21.17
C ALA A 302 -0.43 25.61 22.15
N VAL A 303 -1.42 25.77 23.04
CA VAL A 303 -1.51 26.93 23.96
C VAL A 303 -0.85 26.67 25.33
N LYS A 304 -0.54 25.42 25.70
CA LYS A 304 0.06 25.12 27.01
C LYS A 304 1.59 25.09 27.04
N GLY A 305 2.26 25.14 25.88
CA GLY A 305 3.72 25.02 25.80
C GLY A 305 4.51 26.32 25.73
N SER A 306 3.86 27.48 25.52
CA SER A 306 4.57 28.73 25.18
C SER A 306 4.64 29.78 26.31
N ASN A 307 4.01 29.54 27.47
CA ASN A 307 3.83 30.59 28.50
C ASN A 307 4.69 30.41 29.77
N SER A 308 5.85 29.73 29.68
CA SER A 308 6.70 29.51 30.87
C SER A 308 8.17 29.88 30.69
N GLN A 309 8.57 30.56 29.61
CA GLN A 309 9.99 30.88 29.38
C GLN A 309 10.31 32.31 28.91
N VAL A 310 9.37 33.25 28.94
CA VAL A 310 9.69 34.66 28.62
C VAL A 310 9.08 35.55 29.69
N THR A 311 9.81 35.81 30.77
CA THR A 311 9.66 36.99 31.68
C THR A 311 10.59 36.87 32.89
N VAL A 312 11.91 36.80 32.70
CA VAL A 312 12.90 37.35 33.67
C VAL A 312 14.16 37.65 32.84
N GLU A 313 14.79 38.81 33.06
CA GLU A 313 15.99 39.35 32.39
C GLU A 313 15.76 40.16 31.10
N GLU A 314 15.12 41.31 31.23
CA GLU A 314 15.55 42.52 30.50
C GLU A 314 15.00 43.75 31.24
N GLY A 315 15.82 44.31 32.15
CA GLY A 315 15.39 45.45 32.94
C GLY A 315 16.34 45.83 34.07
N LEU A 316 17.65 45.85 33.84
CA LEU A 316 18.56 46.60 34.71
C LEU A 316 19.91 46.84 34.03
N HIS A 317 20.01 47.86 33.18
CA HIS A 317 21.21 48.66 32.99
C HIS A 317 20.86 49.84 32.09
N LEU A 318 20.51 50.97 32.72
CA LEU A 318 20.65 52.34 32.20
C LEU A 318 20.09 53.29 33.27
N ALA A 319 20.91 53.66 34.26
CA ALA A 319 20.89 54.94 34.97
C ALA A 319 22.09 55.00 35.92
N ASP A 320 22.77 56.14 35.85
CA ASP A 320 23.89 56.65 36.67
C ASP A 320 25.32 56.12 36.42
#